data_AF-A0A846GFW0-F1
#
_entry.id   AF-A0A846GFW0-F1
#
_cell.length_a   1.000
_cell.length_b   1.000
_cell.length_c   1.000
_cell.angle_alpha   90.00
_cell.angle_beta   90.00
_cell.angle_gamma   90.00
#
_symmetry.space_group_name_H-M   'P 1'
#
loop_
_entity.id
_entity.type
_entity.pdbx_description
1 polymer ?
#
loop_
_entity_poly.entity_id
_entity_poly.type
_entity_poly.pdbx_seq_one_letter_code
_entity_poly.pdbx_strand_id
1 'polypeptide(L)'
;MFNQVYPVLKIPKKILNIAVAMPEIEVPQFQEPQFIEKPKSPIKPKLIEPKKPNIYIFLAMIGLVVFVSASWITAIGPGGGFMLLVIAVIVASYIFSREKNGYGAKKAEFDMIMLNYKAELDAYQQHLEQWQKFQTSQHSSMRDYQNRVESYRTQSTERSQKIELARQKFQQIKPLKPIQGSNAPKGRSEEIFHQTLSHYLPGEIMVDYRVIKYVEYPYTPDFIYYLKDWNLYVDIEIDEPYTCSGKGKKTTHCTDDQTEINRDIFFEQNDWVVIRFAEEQVLRFPINCCKFIAQTIDLLVGEPIPEKLKKVDDIIAVPRWNTKKAKRMARKKYRHYY
;
A
#
# COMPACT_ATOMS: atom_id res chain seq x y z
N MET A 1 -3.31 -37.65 17.65
CA MET A 1 -1.92 -37.46 18.14
C MET A 1 -1.91 -36.19 18.96
N PHE A 2 -1.67 -36.28 20.28
CA PHE A 2 -1.53 -35.07 21.10
C PHE A 2 -0.32 -34.26 20.59
N ASN A 3 -0.48 -32.94 20.41
CA ASN A 3 0.62 -32.07 20.02
C ASN A 3 1.78 -32.28 20.98
N GLN A 4 2.89 -32.82 20.47
CA GLN A 4 4.08 -33.17 21.26
C GLN A 4 5.01 -31.98 21.47
N VAL A 5 4.60 -30.79 21.04
CA VAL A 5 5.40 -29.56 21.06
C VAL A 5 4.57 -28.37 21.58
N TYR A 6 5.26 -27.37 22.13
CA TYR A 6 4.79 -26.02 22.37
C TYR A 6 5.06 -25.12 21.15
N PRO A 7 4.31 -24.03 20.92
CA PRO A 7 3.10 -23.67 21.67
C PRO A 7 1.98 -24.69 21.47
N VAL A 8 1.16 -24.88 22.51
CA VAL A 8 -0.05 -25.70 22.46
C VAL A 8 -1.23 -24.76 22.29
N LEU A 9 -2.04 -24.97 21.25
CA LEU A 9 -3.28 -24.24 21.01
C LEU A 9 -4.46 -25.21 21.10
N LYS A 10 -5.46 -24.87 21.93
CA LYS A 10 -6.75 -25.56 21.99
C LYS A 10 -7.88 -24.57 21.80
N ILE A 11 -8.76 -24.86 20.85
CA ILE A 11 -9.90 -24.01 20.50
C ILE A 11 -11.17 -24.83 20.74
N PRO A 12 -12.09 -24.37 21.60
CA PRO A 12 -13.38 -25.02 21.79
C PRO A 12 -14.15 -25.13 20.48
N LYS A 13 -14.83 -26.27 20.27
CA LYS A 13 -15.57 -26.55 19.02
C LYS A 13 -16.58 -25.45 18.67
N LYS A 14 -17.25 -24.84 19.66
CA LYS A 14 -18.20 -23.76 19.42
C LYS A 14 -17.53 -22.53 18.82
N ILE A 15 -16.38 -22.13 19.37
CA ILE A 15 -15.58 -21.01 18.87
C ILE A 15 -15.07 -21.33 17.47
N LEU A 16 -14.51 -22.53 17.26
CA LEU A 16 -14.01 -22.95 15.96
C LEU A 16 -15.09 -22.92 14.87
N ASN A 17 -16.31 -23.38 15.19
CA ASN A 17 -17.44 -23.33 14.25
C ASN A 17 -17.82 -21.91 13.84
N ILE A 18 -17.63 -20.92 14.72
CA ILE A 18 -17.89 -19.51 14.39
C ILE A 18 -16.71 -18.97 13.56
N ALA A 19 -15.48 -19.25 13.97
CA ALA A 19 -14.26 -18.81 13.28
C ALA A 19 -14.20 -19.30 11.82
N VAL A 20 -14.58 -20.55 11.55
CA VAL A 20 -14.61 -21.10 10.17
C VAL A 20 -15.62 -20.37 9.27
N ALA A 21 -16.62 -19.71 9.85
CA ALA A 21 -17.58 -18.89 9.09
C ALA A 21 -17.09 -17.45 8.85
N MET A 22 -15.91 -17.07 9.37
CA MET A 22 -15.35 -15.75 9.18
C MET A 22 -14.88 -15.55 7.73
N PRO A 23 -15.15 -14.37 7.13
CA PRO A 23 -14.70 -14.04 5.80
C PRO A 23 -13.20 -13.70 5.78
N GLU A 24 -12.49 -14.13 4.75
CA GLU A 24 -11.08 -13.81 4.53
C GLU A 24 -10.84 -12.31 4.28
N ILE A 25 -9.69 -11.81 4.72
CA ILE A 25 -9.32 -10.40 4.59
C ILE A 25 -8.47 -10.18 3.34
N GLU A 26 -9.10 -9.91 2.21
CA GLU A 26 -8.37 -9.44 1.02
C GLU A 26 -8.20 -7.92 1.04
N VAL A 27 -6.96 -7.46 0.87
CA VAL A 27 -6.65 -6.04 0.65
C VAL A 27 -6.78 -5.77 -0.85
N PRO A 28 -7.68 -4.90 -1.29
CA PRO A 28 -7.84 -4.60 -2.70
C PRO A 28 -6.61 -3.87 -3.24
N GLN A 29 -6.11 -4.32 -4.39
CA GLN A 29 -5.15 -3.57 -5.19
C GLN A 29 -5.87 -2.98 -6.41
N PHE A 30 -6.31 -1.72 -6.27
CA PHE A 30 -6.84 -0.93 -7.38
C PHE A 30 -5.83 0.14 -7.78
N GLN A 31 -5.46 0.18 -9.06
CA GLN A 31 -4.74 1.31 -9.64
C GLN A 31 -5.74 2.12 -10.45
N GLU A 32 -5.77 3.42 -10.20
CA GLU A 32 -6.61 4.35 -10.96
C GLU A 32 -6.02 4.53 -12.37
N PRO A 33 -6.85 4.53 -13.43
CA PRO A 33 -6.38 4.80 -14.79
C PRO A 33 -5.72 6.19 -14.90
N GLN A 34 -4.59 6.28 -15.59
CA GLN A 34 -3.90 7.55 -15.81
C GLN A 34 -4.48 8.33 -17.00
N PHE A 35 -4.60 9.66 -16.85
CA PHE A 35 -5.11 10.57 -17.88
C PHE A 35 -3.97 11.22 -18.68
N ILE A 36 -4.14 11.31 -20.00
CA ILE A 36 -3.25 12.07 -20.89
C ILE A 36 -3.96 13.35 -21.32
N GLU A 37 -3.28 14.48 -21.18
CA GLU A 37 -3.80 15.79 -21.58
C GLU A 37 -4.02 15.87 -23.09
N LYS A 38 -5.04 16.64 -23.49
CA LYS A 38 -5.32 16.90 -24.91
C LYS A 38 -4.16 17.68 -25.53
N PRO A 39 -3.64 17.27 -26.71
CA PRO A 39 -2.59 18.03 -27.39
C PRO A 39 -3.06 19.45 -27.70
N LYS A 40 -2.15 20.42 -27.56
CA LYS A 40 -2.43 21.84 -27.83
C LYS A 40 -2.32 22.11 -29.34
N SER A 41 -3.27 22.86 -29.87
CA SER A 41 -3.25 23.25 -31.29
C SER A 41 -2.05 24.17 -31.57
N PRO A 42 -1.33 24.00 -32.69
CA PRO A 42 -0.32 24.94 -33.14
C PRO A 42 -0.93 26.33 -33.35
N ILE A 43 -0.16 27.37 -33.03
CA ILE A 43 -0.57 28.77 -33.21
C ILE A 43 -0.17 29.20 -34.61
N LYS A 44 -1.14 29.64 -35.41
CA LYS A 44 -0.86 30.16 -36.76
C LYS A 44 0.10 31.36 -36.66
N PRO A 45 1.24 31.34 -37.39
CA PRO A 45 2.17 32.45 -37.41
C PRO A 45 1.49 33.75 -37.87
N LYS A 46 1.68 34.84 -37.13
CA LYS A 46 1.23 36.18 -37.54
C LYS A 46 2.25 36.79 -38.50
N LEU A 47 2.27 36.31 -39.74
CA LEU A 47 3.15 36.82 -40.78
C LEU A 47 2.33 37.50 -41.88
N ILE A 48 2.86 38.63 -42.36
CA ILE A 48 2.31 39.33 -43.51
C ILE A 48 2.98 38.74 -44.75
N GLU A 49 2.18 38.23 -45.68
CA GLU A 49 2.69 37.71 -46.95
C GLU A 49 3.48 38.81 -47.68
N PRO A 50 4.73 38.54 -48.11
CA PRO A 50 5.53 39.54 -48.79
C PRO A 50 4.85 39.93 -50.12
N LYS A 51 4.66 41.22 -50.34
CA LYS A 51 4.11 41.74 -51.60
C LYS A 51 5.17 41.69 -52.70
N LYS A 52 4.77 41.21 -53.88
CA LYS A 52 5.64 41.22 -55.08
C LYS A 52 6.01 42.68 -55.42
N PRO A 53 7.28 42.95 -55.81
CA PRO A 53 7.67 44.27 -56.30
C PRO A 53 6.81 44.61 -57.52
N ASN A 54 6.25 45.82 -57.52
CA ASN A 54 5.33 46.25 -58.57
C ASN A 54 6.12 46.70 -59.80
N ILE A 55 6.12 45.88 -60.86
CA ILE A 55 6.86 46.17 -62.09
C ILE A 55 6.42 47.47 -62.77
N TYR A 56 5.16 47.88 -62.59
CA TYR A 56 4.66 49.14 -63.14
C TYR A 56 5.27 50.36 -62.46
N ILE A 57 5.60 50.27 -61.16
CA ILE A 57 6.31 51.36 -60.46
C ILE A 57 7.73 51.49 -61.02
N PHE A 58 8.40 50.37 -61.29
CA PHE A 58 9.71 50.36 -61.93
C PHE A 58 9.67 50.97 -63.34
N LEU A 59 8.70 50.56 -64.18
CA LEU A 59 8.51 51.12 -65.51
C LEU A 59 8.17 52.61 -65.48
N ALA A 60 7.37 53.06 -64.50
CA ALA A 60 7.07 54.47 -64.31
C ALA A 60 8.30 55.29 -63.92
N MET A 61 9.18 54.75 -63.05
CA MET A 61 10.46 55.40 -62.72
C MET A 61 11.38 55.52 -63.95
N ILE A 62 11.47 54.49 -64.79
CA ILE A 62 12.22 54.55 -66.05
C ILE A 62 11.62 55.62 -66.96
N GLY A 63 10.29 55.63 -67.13
CA GLY A 63 9.60 56.64 -67.93
C GLY A 63 9.87 58.08 -67.45
N LEU A 64 9.86 58.30 -66.14
CA LEU A 64 10.20 59.60 -65.53
C LEU A 64 11.66 60.00 -65.81
N VAL A 65 12.60 59.06 -65.67
CA VAL A 65 14.03 59.29 -65.95
C VAL A 65 14.25 59.68 -67.41
N VAL A 66 13.58 59.01 -68.35
CA VAL A 66 13.64 59.32 -69.78
C VAL A 66 13.08 60.72 -70.05
N PHE A 67 11.96 61.08 -69.42
CA PHE A 67 11.34 62.39 -69.58
C PHE A 67 12.23 63.54 -69.04
N VAL A 68 12.81 63.36 -67.85
CA VAL A 68 13.70 64.36 -67.24
C VAL A 68 14.98 64.50 -68.05
N SER A 69 15.61 63.42 -68.46
CA SER A 69 16.85 63.47 -69.27
C SER A 69 16.64 64.12 -70.64
N ALA A 70 15.51 63.88 -71.31
CA ALA A 70 15.16 64.57 -72.55
C ALA A 70 15.08 66.10 -72.37
N SER A 71 14.59 66.56 -71.23
CA SER A 71 14.51 67.99 -70.88
C SER A 71 15.87 68.61 -70.55
N TRP A 72 16.88 67.81 -70.18
CA TRP A 72 18.23 68.28 -69.85
C TRP A 72 19.17 68.29 -71.06
N ILE A 73 18.91 67.47 -72.07
CA ILE A 73 19.65 67.47 -73.35
C ILE A 73 19.61 68.86 -74.01
N THR A 74 18.48 69.56 -73.90
CA THR A 74 18.31 70.92 -74.43
C THR A 74 19.05 71.98 -73.60
N ALA A 75 19.30 71.74 -72.32
CA ALA A 75 19.86 72.74 -71.39
C ALA A 75 21.39 72.67 -71.26
N ILE A 76 21.98 71.47 -71.24
CA ILE A 76 23.41 71.25 -70.91
C ILE A 76 24.17 70.57 -72.07
N GLY A 77 23.45 70.29 -73.16
CA GLY A 77 23.97 69.62 -74.33
C GLY A 77 23.84 68.09 -74.28
N PRO A 78 23.97 67.43 -75.44
CA PRO A 78 23.64 66.02 -75.62
C PRO A 78 24.50 65.07 -74.78
N GLY A 79 25.78 65.41 -74.53
CA GLY A 79 26.69 64.58 -73.72
C GLY A 79 26.28 64.49 -72.25
N GLY A 80 25.89 65.61 -71.63
CA GLY A 80 25.50 65.65 -70.22
C GLY A 80 24.15 64.95 -69.95
N GLY A 81 23.17 65.16 -70.83
CA GLY A 81 21.87 64.48 -70.74
C GLY A 81 21.96 62.96 -70.89
N PHE A 82 22.83 62.48 -71.80
CA PHE A 82 23.04 61.04 -72.00
C PHE A 82 23.70 60.38 -70.78
N MET A 83 24.71 61.02 -70.18
CA MET A 83 25.39 60.47 -69.00
C MET A 83 24.43 60.34 -67.80
N LEU A 84 23.55 61.32 -67.57
CA LEU A 84 22.53 61.27 -66.51
C LEU A 84 21.51 60.14 -66.73
N LEU A 85 21.09 59.89 -67.97
CA LEU A 85 20.19 58.79 -68.31
C LEU A 85 20.83 57.43 -68.00
N VAL A 86 22.10 57.23 -68.36
CA VAL A 86 22.82 55.98 -68.06
C VAL A 86 22.93 55.77 -66.54
N ILE A 87 23.34 56.80 -65.79
CA ILE A 87 23.44 56.71 -64.32
C ILE A 87 22.08 56.38 -63.70
N ALA A 88 21.02 57.05 -64.14
CA ALA A 88 19.68 56.82 -63.60
C ALA A 88 19.14 55.42 -63.93
N VAL A 89 19.42 54.87 -65.12
CA VAL A 89 19.08 53.48 -65.46
C VAL A 89 19.85 52.49 -64.60
N ILE A 90 21.14 52.74 -64.33
CA ILE A 90 21.95 51.90 -63.43
C ILE A 90 21.39 51.93 -62.01
N VAL A 91 21.06 53.11 -61.48
CA VAL A 91 20.48 53.28 -60.14
C VAL A 91 19.11 52.61 -60.04
N ALA A 92 18.22 52.82 -61.01
CA ALA A 92 16.92 52.16 -61.05
C ALA A 92 17.06 50.63 -61.11
N SER A 93 17.95 50.13 -61.97
CA SER A 93 18.23 48.68 -62.08
C SER A 93 18.81 48.11 -60.78
N TYR A 94 19.68 48.86 -60.09
CA TYR A 94 20.21 48.48 -58.79
C TYR A 94 19.11 48.44 -57.71
N ILE A 95 18.24 49.45 -57.63
CA ILE A 95 17.10 49.47 -56.70
C ILE A 95 16.16 48.29 -56.95
N PHE A 96 15.78 48.06 -58.20
CA PHE A 96 14.89 46.95 -58.57
C PHE A 96 15.53 45.58 -58.28
N SER A 97 16.82 45.43 -58.56
CA SER A 97 17.57 44.20 -58.22
C SER A 97 17.61 43.97 -56.71
N ARG A 98 17.87 45.02 -55.91
CA ARG A 98 17.86 44.95 -54.45
C ARG A 98 16.48 44.62 -53.89
N GLU A 99 15.42 45.20 -54.45
CA GLU A 99 14.04 44.94 -54.03
C GLU A 99 13.59 43.52 -54.42
N LYS A 100 13.95 43.06 -55.63
CA LYS A 100 13.70 41.69 -56.10
C LYS A 100 14.43 40.66 -55.26
N ASN A 101 15.70 40.89 -54.93
CA ASN A 101 16.48 40.01 -54.06
C ASN A 101 15.94 40.01 -52.63
N GLY A 102 15.56 41.18 -52.10
CA GLY A 102 14.91 41.31 -50.79
C GLY A 102 13.54 40.63 -50.72
N TYR A 103 12.76 40.68 -51.80
CA TYR A 103 11.52 39.93 -51.94
C TYR A 103 11.76 38.42 -51.94
N GLY A 104 12.77 37.95 -52.68
CA GLY A 104 13.14 36.53 -52.72
C GLY A 104 13.49 35.98 -51.33
N ALA A 105 14.30 36.71 -50.57
CA ALA A 105 14.66 36.33 -49.19
C ALA A 105 13.45 36.30 -48.26
N LYS A 106 12.62 37.35 -48.26
CA LYS A 106 11.39 37.41 -47.43
C LYS A 106 10.38 36.33 -47.80
N LYS A 107 10.28 35.99 -49.09
CA LYS A 107 9.41 34.91 -49.56
C LYS A 107 9.94 33.55 -49.11
N ALA A 108 11.24 33.29 -49.24
CA ALA A 108 11.84 32.04 -48.76
C ALA A 108 11.66 31.85 -47.25
N GLU A 109 11.81 32.92 -46.46
CA GLU A 109 11.54 32.91 -45.01
C GLU A 109 10.06 32.61 -44.72
N PHE A 110 9.13 33.28 -45.40
CA PHE A 110 7.71 33.02 -45.28
C PHE A 110 7.34 31.57 -45.64
N ASP A 111 7.83 31.08 -46.79
CA ASP A 111 7.59 29.72 -47.26
C ASP A 111 8.15 28.68 -46.28
N MET A 112 9.33 28.93 -45.69
CA MET A 112 9.93 28.05 -44.68
C MET A 112 9.13 28.02 -43.37
N ILE A 113 8.68 29.18 -42.87
CA ILE A 113 7.83 29.24 -41.68
C ILE A 113 6.48 28.54 -41.93
N MET A 114 5.89 28.74 -43.11
CA MET A 114 4.65 28.06 -43.49
C MET A 114 4.84 26.55 -43.63
N LEU A 115 6.00 26.09 -44.10
CA LEU A 115 6.34 24.67 -44.19
C LEU A 115 6.49 24.04 -42.79
N ASN A 116 7.17 24.71 -41.86
CA ASN A 116 7.27 24.27 -40.47
C ASN A 116 5.90 24.24 -39.79
N TYR A 117 5.09 25.29 -39.97
CA TYR A 117 3.73 25.33 -39.45
C TYR A 117 2.85 24.19 -39.99
N LYS A 118 3.02 23.84 -41.28
CA LYS A 118 2.33 22.68 -41.86
C LYS A 118 2.79 21.37 -41.22
N ALA A 119 4.09 21.17 -41.01
CA ALA A 119 4.62 19.99 -40.33
C ALA A 119 4.11 19.90 -38.87
N GLU A 120 4.04 21.02 -38.16
CA GLU A 120 3.45 21.10 -36.81
C GLU A 120 1.95 20.75 -36.80
N LEU A 121 1.21 21.19 -37.82
CA LEU A 121 -0.20 20.83 -38.02
C LEU A 121 -0.39 19.33 -38.24
N ASP A 122 0.43 18.73 -39.10
CA ASP A 122 0.38 17.29 -39.40
C ASP A 122 0.73 16.47 -38.14
N ALA A 123 1.76 16.87 -37.39
CA ALA A 123 2.11 16.24 -36.11
C ALA A 123 1.00 16.39 -35.06
N TYR A 124 0.37 17.56 -34.98
CA TYR A 124 -0.79 17.79 -34.11
C TYR A 124 -1.96 16.87 -34.47
N GLN A 125 -2.26 16.68 -35.75
CA GLN A 125 -3.33 15.77 -36.19
C GLN A 125 -3.05 14.33 -35.78
N GLN A 126 -1.82 13.85 -35.97
CA GLN A 126 -1.42 12.49 -35.54
C GLN A 126 -1.55 12.33 -34.02
N HIS A 127 -1.10 13.29 -33.23
CA HIS A 127 -1.26 13.27 -31.78
C HIS A 127 -2.73 13.33 -31.36
N LEU A 128 -3.57 14.09 -32.08
CA LEU A 128 -5.01 14.17 -31.79
C LEU A 128 -5.70 12.83 -32.04
N GLU A 129 -5.36 12.12 -33.12
CA GLU A 129 -5.89 10.77 -33.39
C GLU A 129 -5.46 9.76 -32.32
N GLN A 130 -4.19 9.79 -31.92
CA GLN A 130 -3.69 8.94 -30.83
C GLN A 130 -4.41 9.25 -29.51
N TRP A 131 -4.59 10.54 -29.20
CA TRP A 131 -5.35 10.98 -28.03
C TRP A 131 -6.80 10.51 -28.10
N GLN A 132 -7.48 10.59 -29.24
CA GLN A 132 -8.85 10.09 -29.40
C GLN A 132 -8.96 8.58 -29.20
N LYS A 133 -8.03 7.79 -29.77
CA LYS A 133 -7.98 6.34 -29.54
C LYS A 133 -7.77 6.02 -28.05
N PHE A 134 -6.89 6.78 -27.39
CA PHE A 134 -6.66 6.67 -25.95
C PHE A 134 -7.89 7.05 -25.13
N GLN A 135 -8.65 8.09 -25.49
CA GLN A 135 -9.90 8.45 -24.79
C GLN A 135 -10.92 7.30 -24.82
N THR A 136 -11.05 6.62 -25.97
CA THR A 136 -11.96 5.49 -26.10
C THR A 136 -11.54 4.31 -25.22
N SER A 137 -10.24 3.96 -25.19
CA SER A 137 -9.74 2.90 -24.31
C SER A 137 -9.83 3.27 -22.83
N GLN A 138 -9.63 4.55 -22.50
CA GLN A 138 -9.81 5.07 -21.14
C GLN A 138 -11.26 4.96 -20.67
N HIS A 139 -12.24 5.24 -21.52
CA HIS A 139 -13.64 5.08 -21.15
C HIS A 139 -13.97 3.63 -20.76
N SER A 140 -13.47 2.64 -21.51
CA SER A 140 -13.61 1.22 -21.12
C SER A 140 -12.87 0.91 -19.82
N SER A 141 -11.61 1.34 -19.67
CA SER A 141 -10.83 1.11 -18.45
C SER A 141 -11.45 1.75 -17.21
N MET A 142 -12.05 2.93 -17.36
CA MET A 142 -12.77 3.63 -16.29
C MET A 142 -14.04 2.88 -15.88
N ARG A 143 -14.80 2.37 -16.85
CA ARG A 143 -15.98 1.55 -16.57
C ARG A 143 -15.60 0.26 -15.84
N ASP A 144 -14.52 -0.40 -16.28
CA ASP A 144 -14.00 -1.60 -15.62
C ASP A 144 -13.52 -1.29 -14.20
N TYR A 145 -12.82 -0.17 -14.01
CA TYR A 145 -12.41 0.32 -12.69
C TYR A 145 -13.63 0.55 -11.78
N GLN A 146 -14.66 1.26 -12.26
CA GLN A 146 -15.90 1.51 -11.51
C GLN A 146 -16.62 0.20 -11.14
N ASN A 147 -16.72 -0.74 -12.08
CA ASN A 147 -17.31 -2.05 -11.83
C ASN A 147 -16.53 -2.83 -10.75
N ARG A 148 -15.19 -2.76 -10.76
CA ARG A 148 -14.34 -3.38 -9.73
C ARG A 148 -14.48 -2.72 -8.37
N VAL A 149 -14.61 -1.39 -8.33
CA VAL A 149 -14.86 -0.65 -7.09
C VAL A 149 -16.22 -1.03 -6.51
N GLU A 150 -17.26 -1.11 -7.35
CA GLU A 150 -18.62 -1.43 -6.90
C GLU A 150 -18.77 -2.90 -6.47
N SER A 151 -18.13 -3.83 -7.19
CA SER A 151 -18.10 -5.24 -6.77
C SER A 151 -17.38 -5.39 -5.42
N TYR A 152 -16.28 -4.66 -5.20
CA TYR A 152 -15.58 -4.65 -3.93
C TYR A 152 -16.40 -4.03 -2.80
N ARG A 153 -17.12 -2.93 -3.04
CA ARG A 153 -18.03 -2.34 -2.05
C ARG A 153 -19.13 -3.31 -1.63
N THR A 154 -19.69 -4.03 -2.59
CA THR A 154 -20.72 -5.05 -2.33
C THR A 154 -20.15 -6.18 -1.49
N GLN A 155 -19.00 -6.75 -1.89
CA GLN A 155 -18.30 -7.78 -1.12
C GLN A 155 -17.91 -7.31 0.29
N SER A 156 -17.43 -6.06 0.44
CA SER A 156 -17.08 -5.46 1.73
C SER A 156 -18.31 -5.32 2.63
N THR A 157 -19.48 -5.02 2.06
CA THR A 157 -20.73 -4.94 2.81
C THR A 157 -21.18 -6.32 3.29
N GLU A 158 -21.20 -7.32 2.42
CA GLU A 158 -21.50 -8.71 2.79
C GLU A 158 -20.53 -9.24 3.85
N ARG A 159 -19.24 -8.92 3.69
CA ARG A 159 -18.19 -9.24 4.66
C ARG A 159 -18.48 -8.62 6.02
N SER A 160 -18.81 -7.32 6.06
CA SER A 160 -19.13 -6.62 7.31
C SER A 160 -20.35 -7.24 8.01
N GLN A 161 -21.37 -7.64 7.25
CA GLN A 161 -22.53 -8.35 7.78
C GLN A 161 -22.16 -9.73 8.37
N LYS A 162 -21.29 -10.49 7.71
CA LYS A 162 -20.80 -11.78 8.22
C LYS A 162 -20.00 -11.63 9.52
N ILE A 163 -19.13 -10.62 9.59
CA ILE A 163 -18.36 -10.29 10.80
C ILE A 163 -19.31 -9.94 11.95
N GLU A 164 -20.32 -9.11 11.70
CA GLU A 164 -21.29 -8.73 12.74
C GLU A 164 -22.13 -9.92 13.19
N LEU A 165 -22.54 -10.80 12.27
CA LEU A 165 -23.23 -12.04 12.62
C LEU A 165 -22.33 -12.97 13.47
N ALA A 166 -21.05 -13.09 13.12
CA ALA A 166 -20.10 -13.85 13.92
C ALA A 166 -19.94 -13.25 15.32
N ARG A 167 -19.81 -11.92 15.42
CA ARG A 167 -19.76 -11.19 16.69
C ARG A 167 -20.99 -11.47 17.54
N GLN A 168 -22.19 -11.42 16.97
CA GLN A 168 -23.43 -11.77 17.67
C GLN A 168 -23.42 -13.21 18.19
N LYS A 169 -22.92 -14.18 17.41
CA LYS A 169 -22.78 -15.58 17.86
C LYS A 169 -21.79 -15.71 19.01
N PHE A 170 -20.67 -14.98 18.96
CA PHE A 170 -19.70 -14.91 20.04
C PHE A 170 -20.31 -14.33 21.33
N GLN A 171 -21.11 -13.27 21.22
CA GLN A 171 -21.81 -12.66 22.36
C GLN A 171 -22.86 -13.59 23.00
N GLN A 172 -23.36 -14.58 22.27
CA GLN A 172 -24.27 -15.61 22.80
C GLN A 172 -23.54 -16.71 23.59
N ILE A 173 -22.22 -16.83 23.43
CA ILE A 173 -21.40 -17.74 24.24
C ILE A 173 -21.42 -17.23 25.68
N LYS A 174 -21.61 -18.16 26.63
CA LYS A 174 -21.59 -17.86 28.06
C LYS A 174 -20.37 -18.51 28.70
N PRO A 175 -19.15 -18.00 28.41
CA PRO A 175 -17.96 -18.54 29.03
C PRO A 175 -18.04 -18.34 30.54
N LEU A 176 -17.44 -19.26 31.29
CA LEU A 176 -17.31 -19.10 32.74
C LEU A 176 -16.42 -17.88 33.01
N LYS A 177 -16.93 -16.91 33.76
CA LYS A 177 -16.21 -15.65 34.01
C LYS A 177 -15.13 -15.84 35.06
N PRO A 178 -13.95 -15.22 34.88
CA PRO A 178 -12.92 -15.22 35.90
C PRO A 178 -13.33 -14.34 37.09
N ILE A 179 -12.85 -14.69 38.28
CA ILE A 179 -13.06 -13.95 39.53
C ILE A 179 -11.70 -13.44 40.01
N GLN A 180 -11.63 -12.17 40.39
CA GLN A 180 -10.38 -11.56 40.86
C GLN A 180 -9.93 -12.17 42.20
N GLY A 181 -8.61 -12.30 42.33
CA GLY A 181 -7.93 -12.86 43.49
C GLY A 181 -7.46 -14.29 43.22
N SER A 182 -6.15 -14.49 43.25
CA SER A 182 -5.53 -15.81 43.30
C SER A 182 -4.44 -15.86 44.36
N ASN A 183 -4.28 -17.04 44.96
CA ASN A 183 -3.20 -17.35 45.89
C ASN A 183 -2.14 -18.25 45.23
N ALA A 184 -2.19 -18.42 43.90
CA ALA A 184 -1.22 -19.22 43.18
C ALA A 184 0.18 -18.59 43.28
N PRO A 185 1.24 -19.38 43.50
CA PRO A 185 2.60 -18.88 43.46
C PRO A 185 2.95 -18.38 42.05
N LYS A 186 3.51 -17.17 41.94
CA LYS A 186 3.98 -16.62 40.66
C LYS A 186 5.36 -17.16 40.29
N GLY A 187 5.50 -17.58 39.04
CA GLY A 187 6.74 -17.95 38.38
C GLY A 187 7.63 -16.74 38.08
N ARG A 188 8.93 -16.98 37.91
CA ARG A 188 9.93 -15.92 37.67
C ARG A 188 9.73 -15.20 36.32
N SER A 189 9.22 -15.91 35.32
CA SER A 189 9.01 -15.41 33.96
C SER A 189 7.74 -14.58 33.81
N GLU A 190 6.79 -14.70 34.73
CA GLU A 190 5.45 -14.11 34.57
C GLU A 190 5.48 -12.59 34.53
N GLU A 191 6.24 -11.93 35.42
CA GLU A 191 6.28 -10.47 35.50
C GLU A 191 6.84 -9.84 34.21
N ILE A 192 7.93 -10.41 33.69
CA ILE A 192 8.56 -9.94 32.44
C ILE A 192 7.63 -10.17 31.25
N PHE A 193 6.96 -11.32 31.21
CA PHE A 193 6.07 -11.63 30.10
C PHE A 193 4.80 -10.79 30.13
N HIS A 194 4.24 -10.50 31.31
CA HIS A 194 3.12 -9.58 31.48
C HIS A 194 3.38 -8.24 30.79
N GLN A 195 4.54 -7.63 31.07
CA GLN A 195 4.93 -6.35 30.46
C GLN A 195 5.02 -6.45 28.93
N THR A 196 5.52 -7.57 28.42
CA THR A 196 5.60 -7.82 26.97
C THR A 196 4.20 -7.94 26.37
N LEU A 197 3.32 -8.76 26.96
CA LEU A 197 1.95 -8.94 26.50
C LEU A 197 1.21 -7.60 26.45
N SER A 198 1.27 -6.81 27.54
CA SER A 198 0.62 -5.49 27.60
C SER A 198 1.20 -4.48 26.61
N HIS A 199 2.47 -4.62 26.19
CA HIS A 199 3.07 -3.72 25.21
C HIS A 199 2.65 -4.03 23.77
N TYR A 200 2.49 -5.31 23.44
CA TYR A 200 2.34 -5.77 22.05
C TYR A 200 0.91 -6.15 21.67
N LEU A 201 0.06 -6.55 22.62
CA LEU A 201 -1.30 -6.99 22.33
C LEU A 201 -2.33 -5.90 22.64
N PRO A 202 -3.28 -5.64 21.73
CA PRO A 202 -4.34 -4.66 21.94
C PRO A 202 -5.49 -5.27 22.76
N GLY A 203 -5.48 -5.12 24.08
CA GLY A 203 -6.64 -5.50 24.91
C GLY A 203 -6.31 -5.62 26.39
N GLU A 204 -7.19 -6.30 27.12
CA GLU A 204 -7.06 -6.45 28.57
C GLU A 204 -6.32 -7.75 28.91
N ILE A 205 -5.10 -7.60 29.45
CA ILE A 205 -4.35 -8.70 30.05
C ILE A 205 -4.67 -8.69 31.54
N MET A 206 -5.33 -9.75 32.01
CA MET A 206 -5.73 -9.91 33.40
C MET A 206 -4.81 -10.92 34.07
N VAL A 207 -4.37 -10.60 35.29
CA VAL A 207 -3.53 -11.43 36.16
C VAL A 207 -4.16 -11.56 37.54
N ASP A 208 -3.80 -12.60 38.29
CA ASP A 208 -4.35 -12.86 39.63
C ASP A 208 -5.86 -13.15 39.61
N TYR A 209 -6.34 -13.86 38.59
CA TYR A 209 -7.72 -14.30 38.48
C TYR A 209 -7.83 -15.81 38.61
N ARG A 210 -8.97 -16.27 39.12
CA ARG A 210 -9.32 -17.69 39.24
C ARG A 210 -10.61 -17.99 38.47
N VAL A 211 -10.69 -19.18 37.91
CA VAL A 211 -11.88 -19.67 37.21
C VAL A 211 -12.51 -20.78 38.07
N ILE A 212 -13.60 -20.42 38.76
CA ILE A 212 -14.25 -21.30 39.74
C ILE A 212 -15.45 -22.01 39.13
N LYS A 213 -15.50 -23.33 39.28
CA LYS A 213 -16.75 -24.10 39.24
C LYS A 213 -16.75 -25.12 40.36
N TYR A 214 -17.42 -24.80 41.47
CA TYR A 214 -17.74 -25.75 42.56
C TYR A 214 -16.59 -26.69 43.00
N VAL A 215 -15.38 -26.15 43.19
CA VAL A 215 -14.22 -26.93 43.67
C VAL A 215 -13.47 -26.18 44.77
N GLU A 216 -12.88 -26.97 45.67
CA GLU A 216 -12.04 -26.52 46.79
C GLU A 216 -10.75 -25.83 46.31
N TYR A 217 -10.29 -26.14 45.08
CA TYR A 217 -9.12 -25.55 44.44
C TYR A 217 -9.45 -25.07 43.02
N PRO A 218 -9.69 -23.77 42.82
CA PRO A 218 -10.00 -23.23 41.50
C PRO A 218 -8.75 -23.13 40.61
N TYR A 219 -8.95 -23.31 39.30
CA TYR A 219 -7.86 -23.12 38.35
C TYR A 219 -7.51 -21.64 38.24
N THR A 220 -6.21 -21.35 38.25
CA THR A 220 -5.67 -20.00 38.09
C THR A 220 -4.86 -19.97 36.80
N PRO A 221 -5.34 -19.27 35.77
CA PRO A 221 -4.53 -18.88 34.62
C PRO A 221 -3.32 -18.04 35.02
N ASP A 222 -2.19 -18.21 34.34
CA ASP A 222 -1.05 -17.27 34.48
C ASP A 222 -1.45 -15.89 33.93
N PHE A 223 -2.04 -15.88 32.73
CA PHE A 223 -2.64 -14.68 32.13
C PHE A 223 -3.96 -15.01 31.47
N ILE A 224 -4.86 -14.04 31.50
CA ILE A 224 -6.10 -14.06 30.72
C ILE A 224 -6.03 -12.91 29.74
N TYR A 225 -6.14 -13.21 28.46
CA TYR A 225 -6.36 -12.17 27.45
C TYR A 225 -7.84 -12.12 27.10
N TYR A 226 -8.48 -11.00 27.43
CA TYR A 226 -9.91 -10.80 27.21
C TYR A 226 -10.16 -9.86 26.04
N LEU A 227 -10.76 -10.40 24.98
CA LEU A 227 -11.26 -9.62 23.84
C LEU A 227 -12.72 -9.29 24.07
N LYS A 228 -12.96 -8.13 24.66
CA LYS A 228 -14.29 -7.66 25.09
C LYS A 228 -15.30 -7.62 23.96
N ASP A 229 -14.91 -7.10 22.79
CA ASP A 229 -15.81 -6.94 21.63
C ASP A 229 -16.31 -8.28 21.08
N TRP A 230 -15.56 -9.34 21.34
CA TRP A 230 -15.86 -10.72 20.94
C TRP A 230 -16.29 -11.60 22.10
N ASN A 231 -16.37 -11.07 23.32
CA ASN A 231 -16.63 -11.85 24.54
C ASN A 231 -15.78 -13.14 24.62
N LEU A 232 -14.51 -13.03 24.23
CA LEU A 232 -13.61 -14.17 24.06
C LEU A 232 -12.51 -14.12 25.13
N TYR A 233 -12.37 -15.20 25.89
CA TYR A 233 -11.30 -15.38 26.87
C TYR A 233 -10.25 -16.35 26.33
N VAL A 234 -8.99 -15.95 26.46
CA VAL A 234 -7.83 -16.79 26.16
C VAL A 234 -7.04 -17.01 27.44
N ASP A 235 -6.96 -18.28 27.86
CA ASP A 235 -6.07 -18.78 28.90
C ASP A 235 -4.65 -18.86 28.32
N ILE A 236 -3.71 -18.11 28.87
CA ILE A 236 -2.30 -18.12 28.44
C ILE A 236 -1.45 -18.64 29.59
N GLU A 237 -0.76 -19.74 29.33
CA GLU A 237 0.02 -20.50 30.31
C GLU A 237 1.49 -20.55 29.97
N ILE A 238 2.32 -20.46 31.01
CA ILE A 238 3.76 -20.70 30.98
C ILE A 238 4.05 -22.05 31.63
N ASP A 239 4.25 -23.06 30.80
CA ASP A 239 4.60 -24.39 31.27
C ASP A 239 6.09 -24.44 31.65
N GLU A 240 6.35 -24.66 32.92
CA GLU A 240 7.69 -24.90 33.44
C GLU A 240 7.92 -26.39 33.67
N PRO A 241 9.12 -26.93 33.42
CA PRO A 241 9.37 -28.36 33.57
C PRO A 241 9.46 -28.83 35.03
N TYR A 242 9.77 -27.93 35.95
CA TYR A 242 9.84 -28.20 37.38
C TYR A 242 9.84 -26.90 38.17
N THR A 243 9.36 -26.94 39.42
CA THR A 243 9.31 -25.82 40.38
C THR A 243 10.67 -25.15 40.67
N CYS A 244 10.68 -23.82 40.86
CA CYS A 244 11.89 -23.03 41.14
C CYS A 244 12.41 -23.17 42.60
N SER A 245 11.54 -23.44 43.58
CA SER A 245 11.88 -23.40 45.01
C SER A 245 12.51 -24.68 45.55
N GLY A 246 13.57 -24.53 46.35
CA GLY A 246 14.36 -25.63 46.93
C GLY A 246 13.74 -26.29 48.17
N LYS A 247 13.24 -27.52 47.99
CA LYS A 247 13.59 -28.78 48.67
C LYS A 247 12.82 -29.87 47.93
N GLY A 248 13.45 -30.41 46.88
CA GLY A 248 12.84 -31.29 45.90
C GLY A 248 12.23 -30.52 44.72
N LYS A 249 12.89 -30.59 43.56
CA LYS A 249 12.33 -30.07 42.30
C LYS A 249 11.17 -30.96 41.89
N LYS A 250 9.94 -30.55 42.20
CA LYS A 250 8.72 -31.23 41.73
C LYS A 250 8.53 -30.92 40.25
N THR A 251 8.25 -31.95 39.45
CA THR A 251 7.90 -31.80 38.04
C THR A 251 6.52 -31.19 37.89
N THR A 252 6.33 -30.41 36.84
CA THR A 252 5.10 -29.62 36.59
C THR A 252 4.70 -29.74 35.12
N HIS A 253 3.41 -29.53 34.83
CA HIS A 253 2.83 -29.48 33.48
C HIS A 253 3.20 -30.65 32.57
N CYS A 254 3.30 -31.84 33.15
CA CYS A 254 3.74 -33.04 32.43
C CYS A 254 2.58 -33.60 31.58
N THR A 255 2.87 -34.04 30.36
CA THR A 255 1.85 -34.57 29.44
C THR A 255 1.13 -35.82 29.92
N ASP A 256 1.74 -36.53 30.88
CA ASP A 256 1.22 -37.74 31.53
C ASP A 256 0.55 -37.45 32.90
N ASP A 257 0.36 -36.17 33.25
CA ASP A 257 -0.35 -35.76 34.47
C ASP A 257 -1.85 -35.61 34.20
N GLN A 258 -2.67 -36.42 34.89
CA GLN A 258 -4.13 -36.39 34.75
C GLN A 258 -4.73 -35.06 35.19
N THR A 259 -4.10 -34.35 36.13
CA THR A 259 -4.56 -33.04 36.62
C THR A 259 -4.49 -32.01 35.51
N GLU A 260 -3.40 -31.99 34.73
CA GLU A 260 -3.22 -31.11 33.59
C GLU A 260 -4.19 -31.43 32.45
N ILE A 261 -4.44 -32.73 32.21
CA ILE A 261 -5.44 -33.17 31.23
C ILE A 261 -6.83 -32.67 31.62
N ASN A 262 -7.21 -32.83 32.90
CA ASN A 262 -8.51 -32.39 33.42
C ASN A 262 -8.65 -30.87 33.39
N ARG A 263 -7.56 -30.14 33.63
CA ARG A 263 -7.51 -28.69 33.51
C ARG A 263 -7.81 -28.24 32.08
N ASP A 264 -7.11 -28.80 31.10
CA ASP A 264 -7.34 -28.43 29.70
C ASP A 264 -8.79 -28.73 29.27
N ILE A 265 -9.32 -29.89 29.67
CA ILE A 265 -10.73 -30.26 29.42
C ILE A 265 -11.68 -29.25 30.06
N PHE A 266 -11.38 -28.80 31.28
CA PHE A 266 -12.20 -27.81 31.96
C PHE A 266 -12.29 -26.50 31.18
N PHE A 267 -11.17 -25.92 30.75
CA PHE A 267 -11.19 -24.66 29.98
C PHE A 267 -11.90 -24.84 28.63
N GLU A 268 -11.62 -25.95 27.93
CA GLU A 268 -12.27 -26.25 26.65
C GLU A 268 -13.80 -26.38 26.77
N GLN A 269 -14.28 -27.06 27.81
CA GLN A 269 -15.72 -27.22 28.08
C GLN A 269 -16.43 -25.92 28.50
N ASN A 270 -15.67 -24.94 29.01
CA ASN A 270 -16.20 -23.64 29.42
C ASN A 270 -16.00 -22.55 28.37
N ASP A 271 -15.71 -22.93 27.12
CA ASP A 271 -15.57 -22.04 25.97
C ASP A 271 -14.38 -21.06 26.08
N TRP A 272 -13.26 -21.50 26.68
CA TRP A 272 -11.99 -20.76 26.71
C TRP A 272 -11.02 -21.30 25.67
N VAL A 273 -10.35 -20.40 24.95
CA VAL A 273 -9.18 -20.76 24.13
C VAL A 273 -7.98 -20.93 25.05
N VAL A 274 -7.19 -21.99 24.87
CA VAL A 274 -6.00 -22.24 25.69
C VAL A 274 -4.76 -22.16 24.82
N ILE A 275 -3.81 -21.32 25.22
CA ILE A 275 -2.48 -21.19 24.63
C ILE A 275 -1.45 -21.48 25.71
N ARG A 276 -0.62 -22.50 25.51
CA ARG A 276 0.47 -22.84 26.44
C ARG A 276 1.81 -22.68 25.76
N PHE A 277 2.73 -21.98 26.40
CA PHE A 277 4.12 -21.84 25.96
C PHE A 277 5.03 -22.59 26.92
N ALA A 278 6.18 -23.06 26.44
CA ALA A 278 7.25 -23.44 27.36
C ALA A 278 7.86 -22.18 27.99
N GLU A 279 8.28 -22.25 29.25
CA GLU A 279 9.00 -21.15 29.91
C GLU A 279 10.19 -20.65 29.08
N GLU A 280 10.93 -21.56 28.45
CA GLU A 280 12.05 -21.21 27.57
C GLU A 280 11.64 -20.32 26.40
N GLN A 281 10.47 -20.56 25.79
CA GLN A 281 9.97 -19.72 24.71
C GLN A 281 9.65 -18.32 25.22
N VAL A 282 9.03 -18.23 26.39
CA VAL A 282 8.66 -16.95 27.01
C VAL A 282 9.90 -16.14 27.39
N LEU A 283 10.93 -16.77 27.94
CA LEU A 283 12.13 -16.04 28.36
C LEU A 283 13.06 -15.67 27.19
N ARG A 284 13.20 -16.54 26.18
CA ARG A 284 14.09 -16.28 25.05
C ARG A 284 13.43 -15.49 23.92
N PHE A 285 12.14 -15.70 23.68
CA PHE A 285 11.41 -15.20 22.51
C PHE A 285 10.02 -14.61 22.87
N PRO A 286 9.91 -13.72 23.87
CA PRO A 286 8.62 -13.23 24.36
C PRO A 286 7.79 -12.50 23.28
N ILE A 287 8.44 -11.81 22.34
CA ILE A 287 7.77 -11.10 21.25
C ILE A 287 7.19 -12.11 20.23
N ASN A 288 7.89 -13.21 19.95
CA ASN A 288 7.39 -14.27 19.08
C ASN A 288 6.17 -14.97 19.71
N CYS A 289 6.12 -15.12 21.05
CA CYS A 289 4.92 -15.58 21.75
C CYS A 289 3.73 -14.61 21.51
N CYS A 290 3.97 -13.29 21.60
CA CYS A 290 2.95 -12.29 21.30
C CYS A 290 2.47 -12.37 19.84
N LYS A 291 3.38 -12.59 18.88
CA LYS A 291 3.01 -12.82 17.48
C LYS A 291 2.09 -14.04 17.33
N PHE A 292 2.42 -15.14 17.99
CA PHE A 292 1.59 -16.35 17.96
C PHE A 292 0.17 -16.11 18.51
N ILE A 293 0.05 -15.36 19.62
CA ILE A 293 -1.25 -14.97 20.18
C ILE A 293 -2.01 -14.10 19.16
N ALA A 294 -1.37 -13.07 18.60
CA ALA A 294 -2.00 -12.20 17.62
C ALA A 294 -2.46 -12.96 16.35
N GLN A 295 -1.66 -13.89 15.84
CA GLN A 295 -2.04 -14.78 14.73
C GLN A 295 -3.24 -15.66 15.10
N THR A 296 -3.30 -16.15 16.34
CA THR A 296 -4.44 -16.94 16.83
C THR A 296 -5.70 -16.09 16.87
N ILE A 297 -5.62 -14.84 17.32
CA ILE A 297 -6.76 -13.92 17.33
C ILE A 297 -7.21 -13.58 15.91
N ASP A 298 -6.28 -13.24 15.02
CA ASP A 298 -6.58 -12.98 13.61
C ASP A 298 -7.31 -14.16 12.97
N LEU A 299 -6.84 -15.38 13.23
CA LEU A 299 -7.51 -16.61 12.77
C LEU A 299 -8.93 -16.77 13.32
N LEU A 300 -9.16 -16.42 14.58
CA LEU A 300 -10.44 -16.66 15.25
C LEU A 300 -11.49 -15.60 14.95
N VAL A 301 -11.08 -14.34 14.88
CA VAL A 301 -11.98 -13.19 14.85
C VAL A 301 -11.59 -12.12 13.80
N GLY A 302 -10.55 -12.36 13.01
CA GLY A 302 -10.14 -11.46 11.93
C GLY A 302 -9.60 -10.11 12.40
N GLU A 303 -9.14 -10.02 13.66
CA GLU A 303 -8.45 -8.82 14.11
C GLU A 303 -7.02 -8.78 13.56
N PRO A 304 -6.63 -7.68 12.90
CA PRO A 304 -5.35 -7.62 12.22
C PRO A 304 -4.19 -7.74 13.21
N ILE A 305 -3.20 -8.55 12.83
CA ILE A 305 -1.93 -8.64 13.58
C ILE A 305 -1.33 -7.23 13.72
N PRO A 306 -0.97 -6.79 14.94
CA PRO A 306 -0.35 -5.48 15.17
C PRO A 306 0.88 -5.25 14.29
N GLU A 307 1.03 -4.05 13.72
CA GLU A 307 2.14 -3.71 12.81
C GLU A 307 3.53 -4.05 13.37
N LYS A 308 3.73 -3.84 14.68
CA LYS A 308 4.96 -4.17 15.39
C LYS A 308 5.31 -5.66 15.38
N LEU A 309 4.31 -6.54 15.18
CA LEU A 309 4.44 -8.00 15.18
C LEU A 309 4.50 -8.58 13.76
N LYS A 310 4.08 -7.85 12.72
CA LYS A 310 4.04 -8.36 11.32
C LYS A 310 5.42 -8.80 10.79
N LYS A 311 6.48 -8.13 11.22
CA LYS A 311 7.88 -8.41 10.81
C LYS A 311 8.64 -9.31 11.79
N VAL A 312 8.03 -9.74 12.88
CA VAL A 312 8.65 -10.65 13.85
C VAL A 312 8.61 -12.06 13.27
N ASP A 313 9.63 -12.88 13.50
CA ASP A 313 9.63 -14.27 13.05
C ASP A 313 8.61 -15.12 13.83
N ASP A 314 8.20 -16.25 13.27
CA ASP A 314 7.34 -17.19 13.99
C ASP A 314 8.09 -17.84 15.16
N ILE A 315 7.34 -18.24 16.19
CA ILE A 315 7.91 -18.88 17.38
C ILE A 315 8.42 -20.28 17.08
N ILE A 316 9.62 -20.61 17.58
CA ILE A 316 10.22 -21.94 17.41
C ILE A 316 9.52 -22.94 18.32
N ALA A 317 9.15 -24.09 17.77
CA ALA A 317 8.49 -25.15 18.53
C ALA A 317 9.44 -25.82 19.54
N VAL A 318 8.96 -26.10 20.74
CA VAL A 318 9.72 -26.75 21.82
C VAL A 318 9.07 -28.08 22.21
N PRO A 319 9.80 -29.22 22.28
CA PRO A 319 9.21 -30.48 22.69
C PRO A 319 8.60 -30.45 24.09
N ARG A 320 7.37 -30.94 24.23
CA ARG A 320 6.73 -31.15 25.53
C ARG A 320 7.44 -32.26 26.31
N TRP A 321 7.31 -32.19 27.64
CA TRP A 321 7.89 -33.17 28.55
C TRP A 321 6.80 -33.98 29.27
N ASN A 322 7.10 -35.26 29.43
CA ASN A 322 6.43 -36.10 30.42
C ASN A 322 7.21 -36.07 31.74
N THR A 323 6.67 -36.70 32.76
CA THR A 323 7.25 -36.75 34.12
C THR A 323 8.71 -37.23 34.10
N LYS A 324 9.03 -38.23 33.28
CA LYS A 324 10.41 -38.76 33.15
C LYS A 324 11.37 -37.70 32.57
N LYS A 325 10.98 -37.01 31.50
CA LYS A 325 11.78 -35.94 30.88
C LYS A 325 11.96 -34.75 31.83
N ALA A 326 10.88 -34.33 32.49
CA ALA A 326 10.90 -33.25 33.48
C ALA A 326 11.86 -33.54 34.64
N LYS A 327 11.84 -34.77 35.21
CA LYS A 327 12.82 -35.20 36.24
C LYS A 327 14.26 -35.10 35.75
N ARG A 328 14.52 -35.44 34.48
CA ARG A 328 15.86 -35.31 33.87
C ARG A 328 16.26 -33.84 33.72
N MET A 329 15.35 -32.98 33.27
CA MET A 329 15.58 -31.53 33.16
C MET A 329 15.87 -30.91 34.53
N ALA A 330 15.13 -31.33 35.57
CA ALA A 330 15.36 -30.91 36.94
C ALA A 330 16.77 -31.26 37.45
N ARG A 331 17.21 -32.50 37.24
CA ARG A 331 18.57 -32.96 37.60
C ARG A 331 19.65 -32.17 36.86
N LYS A 332 19.44 -31.89 35.58
CA LYS A 332 20.38 -31.10 34.75
C LYS A 332 20.30 -29.59 34.98
N LYS A 333 19.40 -29.12 35.85
CA LYS A 333 19.14 -27.68 36.06
C LYS A 333 18.81 -26.95 34.74
N TYR A 334 17.99 -27.57 33.88
CA TYR A 334 17.69 -27.08 32.53
C TYR A 334 17.27 -25.60 32.49
N ARG A 335 16.45 -25.14 33.46
CA ARG A 335 16.01 -23.73 33.58
C ARG A 335 17.15 -22.72 33.75
N HIS A 336 18.39 -23.15 34.00
CA HIS A 336 19.55 -22.25 34.18
C HIS A 336 20.26 -21.92 32.86
N TYR A 337 19.88 -22.57 31.75
CA TYR A 337 20.56 -22.39 30.46
C TYR A 337 19.88 -21.35 29.56
N TYR A 338 18.77 -20.77 30.01
CA TYR A 338 18.06 -19.70 29.32
C TYR A 338 17.86 -18.49 30.25
#